data_AF-J3GZC4-F1
#
_entry.id   AF-J3GZC4-F1
#
_cell.length_a   1.000
_cell.length_b   1.000
_cell.length_c   1.000
_cell.angle_alpha   90.00
_cell.angle_beta   90.00
_cell.angle_gamma   90.00
#
_symmetry.space_group_name_H-M   'P 1'
#
loop_
_entity.id
_entity.type
_entity.pdbx_description
1 polymer ?
#
loop_
_entity_poly.entity_id
_entity_poly.type
_entity_poly.pdbx_seq_one_letter_code
_entity_poly.pdbx_strand_id
1 'polypeptide(L)'
;MSGSLFRKLALSSLLLLAGCAASTPNAPIPVKSKAIEAFTDICLKTAPSFAGSAEAAKRYGIDDLQDMGFTRIGFTADKNLAVQLSAKECVVTTPSQSDNSLTRQLLSAVQPYSQTAVADRVPSKVSLQGENFILQHDRNGGEAYVLLRNN
;
A
#
# COMPACT_ATOMS: atom_id res chain seq x y z
N MET A 1 -49.76 -26.80 -58.12
CA MET A 1 -48.33 -26.39 -58.08
C MET A 1 -48.32 -24.98 -57.52
N SER A 2 -48.27 -24.80 -56.20
CA SER A 2 -47.08 -24.75 -55.32
C SER A 2 -46.23 -23.49 -55.53
N GLY A 3 -46.02 -22.71 -54.45
CA GLY A 3 -45.12 -21.56 -54.38
C GLY A 3 -45.68 -20.40 -53.54
N SER A 4 -45.86 -20.57 -52.23
CA SER A 4 -44.88 -20.25 -51.16
C SER A 4 -44.88 -18.77 -50.72
N LEU A 5 -45.54 -18.54 -49.57
CA LEU A 5 -45.19 -17.54 -48.57
C LEU A 5 -43.67 -17.41 -48.41
N PHE A 6 -43.11 -16.20 -48.35
CA PHE A 6 -41.99 -15.93 -47.44
C PHE A 6 -41.95 -14.46 -47.01
N ARG A 7 -42.32 -14.25 -45.74
CA ARG A 7 -42.07 -13.08 -44.90
C ARG A 7 -40.61 -12.63 -45.06
N LYS A 8 -40.40 -11.34 -45.35
CA LYS A 8 -39.09 -10.70 -45.23
C LYS A 8 -38.67 -10.71 -43.75
N LEU A 9 -37.62 -11.47 -43.49
CA LEU A 9 -36.88 -11.58 -42.23
C LEU A 9 -35.68 -10.61 -42.28
N ALA A 10 -35.28 -10.18 -41.08
CA ALA A 10 -33.93 -9.75 -40.70
C ALA A 10 -33.48 -8.33 -41.15
N LEU A 11 -32.76 -7.54 -40.36
CA LEU A 11 -32.15 -7.72 -39.03
C LEU A 11 -31.82 -6.28 -38.55
N SER A 12 -32.44 -5.78 -37.48
CA SER A 12 -31.97 -4.53 -36.87
C SER A 12 -30.74 -4.83 -36.04
N SER A 13 -29.57 -4.55 -36.59
CA SER A 13 -28.28 -4.63 -35.91
C SER A 13 -28.23 -3.60 -34.78
N LEU A 14 -28.54 -4.02 -33.56
CA LEU A 14 -28.22 -3.27 -32.35
C LEU A 14 -26.69 -3.30 -32.17
N LEU A 15 -26.05 -2.20 -32.57
CA LEU A 15 -24.70 -1.85 -32.16
C LEU A 15 -24.70 -1.69 -30.63
N LEU A 16 -24.28 -2.75 -29.93
CA LEU A 16 -23.92 -2.67 -28.52
C LEU A 16 -22.66 -1.81 -28.42
N LEU A 17 -22.83 -0.53 -28.04
CA LEU A 17 -21.71 0.29 -27.57
C LEU A 17 -21.20 -0.33 -26.27
N ALA A 18 -20.21 -1.21 -26.38
CA ALA A 18 -19.33 -1.58 -25.28
C ALA A 18 -18.55 -0.31 -24.87
N GLY A 19 -19.15 0.47 -23.97
CA GLY A 19 -18.43 1.51 -23.24
C GLY A 19 -17.42 0.83 -22.33
N CYS A 20 -16.21 0.60 -22.83
CA CYS A 20 -15.05 0.41 -21.97
C CYS A 20 -14.87 1.71 -21.19
N ALA A 21 -15.45 1.78 -19.99
CA ALA A 21 -15.06 2.76 -19.00
C ALA A 21 -13.59 2.48 -18.67
N ALA A 22 -12.69 3.11 -19.42
CA ALA A 22 -11.29 3.16 -19.06
C ALA A 22 -11.22 3.91 -17.73
N SER A 23 -11.05 3.17 -16.64
CA SER A 23 -10.69 3.74 -15.36
C SER A 23 -9.40 4.52 -15.60
N THR A 24 -9.48 5.85 -15.60
CA THR A 24 -8.30 6.70 -15.74
C THR A 24 -7.31 6.26 -14.67
N PRO A 25 -6.08 5.84 -15.03
CA PRO A 25 -5.06 5.57 -14.03
C PRO A 25 -4.91 6.83 -13.19
N ASN A 26 -5.24 6.77 -11.90
CA ASN A 26 -4.96 7.88 -11.01
C ASN A 26 -3.45 8.13 -11.09
N ALA A 27 -3.07 9.33 -11.50
CA ALA A 27 -1.68 9.71 -11.58
C ALA A 27 -1.00 9.44 -10.20
N PRO A 28 0.24 8.92 -10.17
CA PRO A 28 0.95 8.67 -8.93
C PRO A 28 0.99 9.96 -8.09
N ILE A 29 0.61 9.85 -6.81
CA ILE A 29 0.66 10.99 -5.90
C ILE A 29 2.09 11.09 -5.39
N PRO A 30 2.77 12.25 -5.56
CA PRO A 30 4.12 12.42 -5.05
C PRO A 30 4.18 12.17 -3.55
N VAL A 31 5.08 11.28 -3.12
CA VAL A 31 5.38 11.05 -1.71
C VAL A 31 6.23 12.23 -1.21
N LYS A 32 5.68 13.00 -0.27
CA LYS A 32 6.34 14.17 0.34
C LYS A 32 6.61 13.96 1.83
N SER A 33 5.85 13.09 2.48
CA SER A 33 6.02 12.79 3.90
C SER A 33 7.30 12.02 4.17
N LYS A 34 8.15 12.55 5.08
CA LYS A 34 9.35 11.87 5.57
C LYS A 34 9.03 10.56 6.30
N ALA A 35 7.88 10.48 6.95
CA ALA A 35 7.42 9.24 7.59
C ALA A 35 7.12 8.15 6.57
N ILE A 36 6.52 8.51 5.43
CA ILE A 36 6.21 7.57 4.34
C ILE A 36 7.48 7.17 3.57
N GLU A 37 8.43 8.10 3.40
CA GLU A 37 9.78 7.77 2.91
C GLU A 37 10.46 6.75 3.85
N ALA A 38 10.43 6.99 5.17
CA ALA A 38 10.98 6.07 6.16
C ALA A 38 10.28 4.70 6.12
N PHE A 39 8.96 4.68 6.07
CA PHE A 39 8.19 3.44 5.91
C PHE A 39 8.56 2.68 4.64
N THR A 40 8.77 3.39 3.53
CA THR A 40 9.19 2.77 2.26
C THR A 40 10.55 2.10 2.39
N ASP A 41 11.52 2.79 2.98
CA ASP A 41 12.88 2.28 3.12
C ASP A 41 13.01 1.18 4.17
N ILE A 42 12.30 1.32 5.28
CA ILE A 42 12.43 0.46 6.46
C ILE A 42 11.53 -0.76 6.33
N CYS A 43 10.32 -0.62 5.77
CA CYS A 43 9.34 -1.71 5.68
C CYS A 43 9.21 -2.27 4.26
N LEU A 44 8.96 -1.44 3.24
CA LEU A 44 8.64 -1.95 1.90
C LEU A 44 9.85 -2.56 1.19
N LYS A 45 11.00 -1.89 1.23
CA LYS A 45 12.23 -2.36 0.57
C LYS A 45 12.87 -3.57 1.23
N THR A 46 12.51 -3.84 2.49
CA THR A 46 13.10 -4.92 3.31
C THR A 46 12.13 -6.08 3.51
N ALA A 47 10.87 -5.91 3.13
CA ALA A 47 9.92 -6.99 2.98
C ALA A 47 10.47 -8.06 2.00
N PRO A 48 10.11 -9.33 2.18
CA PRO A 48 9.12 -9.82 3.14
C PRO A 48 9.68 -10.15 4.53
N SER A 49 11.00 -10.20 4.69
CA SER A 49 11.66 -10.68 5.93
C SER A 49 12.00 -9.59 6.94
N PHE A 50 12.03 -8.32 6.52
CA PHE A 50 12.46 -7.17 7.31
C PHE A 50 13.93 -7.23 7.78
N ALA A 51 14.74 -8.12 7.19
CA ALA A 51 16.13 -8.32 7.63
C ALA A 51 16.99 -7.05 7.51
N GLY A 52 16.73 -6.20 6.52
CA GLY A 52 17.43 -4.93 6.31
C GLY A 52 16.87 -3.73 7.08
N SER A 53 15.77 -3.90 7.82
CA SER A 53 15.05 -2.78 8.43
C SER A 53 15.86 -2.02 9.47
N ALA A 54 16.63 -2.74 10.29
CA ALA A 54 17.49 -2.14 11.31
C ALA A 54 18.54 -1.21 10.69
N GLU A 55 19.18 -1.64 9.62
CA GLU A 55 20.19 -0.85 8.93
C GLU A 55 19.54 0.34 8.18
N ALA A 56 18.39 0.12 7.56
CA ALA A 56 17.64 1.19 6.90
C ALA A 56 17.21 2.30 7.88
N ALA A 57 16.82 1.93 9.10
CA ALA A 57 16.34 2.85 10.14
C ALA A 57 17.42 3.85 10.61
N LYS A 58 18.70 3.46 10.58
CA LYS A 58 19.82 4.36 10.92
C LYS A 58 19.87 5.61 10.05
N ARG A 59 19.49 5.51 8.77
CA ARG A 59 19.42 6.66 7.85
C ARG A 59 18.40 7.72 8.29
N TYR A 60 17.48 7.33 9.18
CA TYR A 60 16.44 8.19 9.74
C TYR A 60 16.73 8.59 11.20
N GLY A 61 17.95 8.33 11.71
CA GLY A 61 18.36 8.70 13.06
C GLY A 61 17.88 7.74 14.16
N ILE A 62 17.51 6.51 13.79
CA ILE A 62 17.22 5.43 14.74
C ILE A 62 18.46 4.53 14.80
N ASP A 63 19.37 4.85 15.72
CA ASP A 63 20.68 4.21 15.81
C ASP A 63 20.63 2.83 16.49
N ASP A 64 19.62 2.60 17.32
CA ASP A 64 19.43 1.35 18.06
C ASP A 64 17.98 0.88 18.02
N LEU A 65 17.81 -0.44 17.89
CA LEU A 65 16.52 -1.13 17.98
C LEU A 65 16.57 -2.08 19.17
N GLN A 66 15.98 -1.64 20.27
CA GLN A 66 15.90 -2.39 21.52
C GLN A 66 15.05 -3.64 21.33
N ASP A 67 15.61 -4.80 21.69
CA ASP A 67 14.90 -6.07 21.64
C ASP A 67 14.00 -6.25 22.87
N MET A 68 12.70 -6.40 22.63
CA MET A 68 11.67 -6.62 23.63
C MET A 68 11.20 -8.10 23.66
N GLY A 69 12.01 -9.02 23.11
CA GLY A 69 11.78 -10.47 23.07
C GLY A 69 10.96 -10.93 21.86
N PHE A 70 9.83 -10.28 21.58
CA PHE A 70 8.97 -10.62 20.42
C PHE A 70 8.91 -9.52 19.36
N THR A 71 9.44 -8.35 19.69
CA THR A 71 9.45 -7.17 18.83
C THR A 71 10.69 -6.35 19.13
N ARG A 72 11.16 -5.60 18.14
CA ARG A 72 12.28 -4.68 18.28
C ARG A 72 11.77 -3.26 18.04
N ILE A 73 12.13 -2.34 18.93
CA ILE A 73 11.61 -0.97 18.89
C ILE A 73 12.79 0.00 18.94
N GLY A 74 12.74 1.03 18.09
CA GLY A 74 13.67 2.15 18.19
C GLY A 74 12.99 3.48 17.91
N PHE A 75 13.64 4.54 18.37
CA PHE A 75 13.16 5.90 18.30
C PHE A 75 14.29 6.82 17.83
N THR A 76 13.93 7.90 17.16
CA THR A 76 14.84 9.03 17.01
C THR A 76 15.09 9.69 18.37
N ALA A 77 16.21 10.40 18.51
CA ALA A 77 16.56 11.08 19.76
C ALA A 77 15.48 12.06 20.26
N ASP A 78 14.77 12.71 19.33
CA ASP A 78 13.66 13.62 19.60
C ASP A 78 12.30 12.92 19.75
N LYS A 79 12.25 11.59 19.57
CA LYS A 79 11.06 10.72 19.64
C LYS A 79 9.94 11.06 18.64
N ASN A 80 10.26 11.80 17.58
CA ASN A 80 9.30 12.14 16.54
C ASN A 80 9.13 11.07 15.47
N LEU A 81 9.99 10.04 15.45
CA LEU A 81 9.87 8.88 14.61
C LEU A 81 10.19 7.63 15.43
N ALA A 82 9.34 6.61 15.30
CA ALA A 82 9.55 5.31 15.91
C ALA A 82 9.41 4.20 14.86
N VAL A 83 10.13 3.11 15.08
CA VAL A 83 10.03 1.88 14.29
C VAL A 83 9.75 0.73 15.24
N GLN A 84 8.76 -0.10 14.90
CA GLN A 84 8.49 -1.37 15.55
C GLN A 84 8.61 -2.49 14.52
N LEU A 85 9.37 -3.53 14.85
CA LEU A 85 9.75 -4.61 13.95
C LEU A 85 9.56 -5.97 14.60
N SER A 86 8.82 -6.85 13.96
CA SER A 86 8.76 -8.27 14.29
C SER A 86 8.84 -9.11 13.02
N ALA A 87 8.84 -10.44 13.16
CA ALA A 87 8.73 -11.33 12.00
C ALA A 87 7.40 -11.18 11.24
N LYS A 88 6.37 -10.62 11.87
CA LYS A 88 5.01 -10.51 11.32
C LYS A 88 4.66 -9.10 10.86
N GLU A 89 5.32 -8.06 11.37
CA GLU A 89 4.94 -6.68 11.05
C GLU A 89 6.14 -5.74 11.07
N CYS A 90 6.02 -4.69 10.26
CA CYS A 90 6.87 -3.51 10.31
C CYS A 90 5.99 -2.27 10.43
N VAL A 91 6.24 -1.45 11.43
CA VAL A 91 5.45 -0.26 11.75
C VAL A 91 6.39 0.94 11.85
N VAL A 92 6.00 2.04 11.21
CA VAL A 92 6.61 3.36 11.39
C VAL A 92 5.59 4.29 12.00
N THR A 93 5.95 4.95 13.09
CA THR A 93 5.05 5.85 13.83
C THR A 93 5.64 7.24 13.97
N THR A 94 4.80 8.26 13.87
CA THR A 94 5.12 9.67 14.18
C THR A 94 4.03 10.28 15.06
N PRO A 95 4.25 11.47 15.64
CA PRO A 95 3.14 12.33 16.07
C PRO A 95 2.13 12.57 14.95
N SER A 96 0.92 13.00 15.33
CA SER A 96 -0.14 13.35 14.38
C SER A 96 0.31 14.44 13.40
N GLN A 97 -0.04 14.28 12.13
CA GLN A 97 0.30 15.22 11.07
C GLN A 97 -0.99 15.86 10.52
N SER A 98 -0.94 17.13 10.14
CA SER A 98 -2.12 17.83 9.60
C SER A 98 -2.43 17.48 8.13
N ASP A 99 -1.52 16.79 7.45
CA ASP A 99 -1.65 16.45 6.03
C ASP A 99 -2.70 15.35 5.82
N ASN A 100 -3.84 15.73 5.24
CA ASN A 100 -4.94 14.80 4.94
C ASN A 100 -4.69 13.93 3.70
N SER A 101 -3.57 14.12 3.00
CA SER A 101 -3.19 13.32 1.83
C SER A 101 -2.31 12.11 2.19
N LEU A 102 -1.92 11.95 3.46
CA LEU A 102 -0.99 10.90 3.91
C LEU A 102 -1.43 9.48 3.52
N THR A 103 -2.70 9.13 3.70
CA THR A 103 -3.21 7.82 3.28
C THR A 103 -3.01 7.59 1.78
N ARG A 104 -3.26 8.61 0.95
CA ARG A 104 -3.09 8.48 -0.50
C ARG A 104 -1.62 8.44 -0.90
N GLN A 105 -0.76 9.21 -0.24
CA GLN A 105 0.69 9.13 -0.41
C GLN A 105 1.20 7.72 -0.06
N LEU A 106 0.74 7.13 1.04
CA LEU A 106 1.11 5.78 1.45
C LEU A 106 0.72 4.76 0.37
N LEU A 107 -0.52 4.79 -0.10
CA LEU A 107 -0.99 3.89 -1.15
C LEU A 107 -0.18 4.05 -2.44
N SER A 108 0.14 5.28 -2.82
CA SER A 108 1.01 5.56 -3.97
C SER A 108 2.45 5.06 -3.76
N ALA A 109 2.98 5.11 -2.53
CA ALA A 109 4.32 4.64 -2.20
C ALA A 109 4.45 3.11 -2.31
N VAL A 110 3.36 2.38 -2.09
CA VAL A 110 3.34 0.90 -2.13
C VAL A 110 3.17 0.36 -3.55
N GLN A 111 2.53 1.11 -4.44
CA GLN A 111 2.27 0.68 -5.83
C GLN A 111 3.49 0.09 -6.56
N PRO A 112 4.71 0.67 -6.49
CA PRO A 112 5.87 0.13 -7.22
C PRO A 112 6.39 -1.20 -6.67
N TYR A 113 6.05 -1.56 -5.43
CA TYR A 113 6.54 -2.76 -4.75
C TYR A 113 5.52 -3.91 -4.77
N SER A 114 4.24 -3.58 -4.94
CA SER A 114 3.15 -4.56 -4.92
C SER A 114 3.04 -5.32 -6.23
N GLN A 115 2.91 -6.64 -6.13
CA GLN A 115 2.61 -7.55 -7.23
C GLN A 115 1.09 -7.65 -7.51
N THR A 116 0.26 -7.13 -6.61
CA THR A 116 -1.19 -7.01 -6.78
C THR A 116 -1.62 -5.55 -6.89
N ALA A 117 -2.78 -5.30 -7.47
CA ALA A 117 -3.39 -3.97 -7.45
C ALA A 117 -3.56 -3.46 -6.01
N VAL A 118 -3.06 -2.27 -5.73
CA VAL A 118 -3.24 -1.59 -4.44
C VAL A 118 -4.58 -0.88 -4.46
N ALA A 119 -5.45 -1.16 -3.49
CA ALA A 119 -6.74 -0.47 -3.36
C ALA A 119 -6.56 1.04 -3.10
N ASP A 120 -7.61 1.83 -3.30
CA ASP A 120 -7.64 3.28 -3.09
C ASP A 120 -7.87 3.70 -1.61
N ARG A 121 -7.99 2.72 -0.72
CA ARG A 121 -8.21 2.90 0.73
C ARG A 121 -7.45 1.87 1.55
N VAL A 122 -7.25 2.18 2.82
CA VAL A 122 -6.75 1.23 3.84
C VAL A 122 -7.91 0.68 4.69
N PRO A 123 -7.81 -0.54 5.25
CA PRO A 123 -6.73 -1.51 5.01
C PRO A 123 -6.72 -2.04 3.58
N SER A 124 -5.52 -2.28 3.03
CA SER A 124 -5.33 -2.74 1.65
C SER A 124 -4.50 -4.03 1.63
N LYS A 125 -4.93 -5.02 0.84
CA LYS A 125 -4.16 -6.26 0.64
C LYS A 125 -3.13 -6.04 -0.46
N VAL A 126 -1.87 -6.35 -0.17
CA VAL A 126 -0.76 -6.21 -1.12
C VAL A 126 0.10 -7.47 -1.10
N SER A 127 0.63 -7.87 -2.26
CA SER A 127 1.62 -8.95 -2.35
C SER A 127 3.01 -8.37 -2.59
N LEU A 128 3.98 -8.70 -1.74
CA LEU A 128 5.37 -8.25 -1.85
C LEU A 128 6.27 -9.48 -1.94
N GLN A 129 6.96 -9.64 -3.07
CA GLN A 129 7.84 -10.80 -3.32
C GLN A 129 7.18 -12.16 -3.07
N GLY A 130 5.89 -12.31 -3.45
CA GLY A 130 5.12 -13.55 -3.29
C GLY A 130 4.46 -13.74 -1.92
N GLU A 131 4.74 -12.86 -0.95
CA GLU A 131 4.15 -12.90 0.40
C GLU A 131 3.02 -11.88 0.53
N ASN A 132 1.94 -12.24 1.23
CA ASN A 132 0.77 -11.38 1.38
C ASN A 132 0.88 -10.50 2.63
N PHE A 133 0.48 -9.24 2.50
CA PHE A 133 0.45 -8.25 3.58
C PHE A 133 -0.85 -7.46 3.60
N ILE A 134 -1.23 -6.99 4.78
CA ILE A 134 -2.19 -5.93 5.01
C ILE A 134 -1.41 -4.64 5.24
N LEU A 135 -1.63 -3.66 4.36
CA LEU A 135 -1.20 -2.29 4.52
C LEU A 135 -2.26 -1.52 5.32
N GLN A 136 -1.87 -0.82 6.38
CA GLN A 136 -2.76 0.03 7.17
C GLN A 136 -2.16 1.40 7.42
N HIS A 137 -3.04 2.36 7.70
CA HIS A 137 -2.68 3.69 8.16
C HIS A 137 -3.64 4.06 9.30
N ASP A 138 -3.12 4.19 10.52
CA ASP A 138 -3.88 4.63 11.68
C ASP A 138 -3.48 6.06 12.06
N ARG A 139 -4.48 6.89 12.40
CA ARG A 139 -4.32 8.30 12.74
C ARG A 139 -4.79 8.62 14.16
N ASN A 140 -5.13 7.61 14.96
CA ASN A 140 -5.65 7.78 16.31
C ASN A 140 -4.48 7.89 17.32
N GLY A 141 -4.21 9.09 17.83
CA GLY A 141 -3.14 9.33 18.82
C GLY A 141 -1.73 9.44 18.24
N GLY A 142 -1.61 9.55 16.92
CA GLY A 142 -0.35 9.66 16.17
C GLY A 142 -0.60 9.43 14.68
N GLU A 143 0.45 9.21 13.88
CA GLU A 143 0.34 8.55 12.57
C GLU A 143 1.11 7.23 12.64
N ALA A 144 0.48 6.12 12.27
CA ALA A 144 1.11 4.80 12.21
C ALA A 144 0.92 4.18 10.83
N TYR A 145 2.02 3.87 10.16
CA TYR A 145 2.08 3.19 8.88
C TYR A 145 2.47 1.74 9.12
N VAL A 146 1.57 0.81 8.79
CA VAL A 146 1.71 -0.60 9.17
C VAL A 146 1.78 -1.47 7.92
N LEU A 147 2.75 -2.38 7.90
CA LEU A 147 2.79 -3.51 6.99
C LEU A 147 2.74 -4.80 7.81
N LEU A 148 1.57 -5.44 7.82
CA LEU A 148 1.30 -6.65 8.61
C LEU A 148 1.21 -7.86 7.69
N ARG A 149 1.93 -8.95 7.99
CA ARG A 149 1.85 -10.19 7.21
C ARG A 149 0.46 -10.82 7.33
N ASN A 150 -0.10 -11.22 6.20
CA ASN A 150 -1.42 -11.83 6.07
C ASN A 150 -1.28 -13.32 5.71
N ASN A 151 -1.14 -14.16 6.74
CA ASN A 151 -1.08 -15.61 6.61
C ASN A 151 -2.47 -16.25 6.56
#